data_AF-A0A2K9PJQ2-F1
#
_entry.id   AF-A0A2K9PJQ2-F1
#
_cell.length_a   1.000
_cell.length_b   1.000
_cell.length_c   1.000
_cell.angle_alpha   90.00
_cell.angle_beta   90.00
_cell.angle_gamma   90.00
#
_symmetry.space_group_name_H-M   'P 1'
#
loop_
_entity.id
_entity.type
_entity.pdbx_description
1 polymer ?
#
loop_
_entity_poly.entity_id
_entity_poly.type
_entity_poly.pdbx_seq_one_letter_code
_entity_poly.pdbx_strand_id
1 'polypeptide(L)'
;MKYFLPFLLLALFLGCDETDDNPSSKICSTDPLENIEWLKELLNSANTNDLEITQYDYKKQTVFSINNCIDCADNLITVYDCDKNKICEFGGIAGLNTCPDFDTEAINKKVLYTDRNCDKGTIISSKLYKALKSSPITSVEINDNCLNITFSILSTQDKIKDVTLVDADEILESDPIQRRLKFSIKENLTKPTSVSATTSFDISNLAEEGETIILNIEGFNTSIKYTRVP
;
A
#
# COMPACT_ATOMS: atom_id res chain seq x y z
N MET A 1 71.39 -9.47 -43.95
CA MET A 1 70.10 -8.88 -44.41
C MET A 1 69.04 -9.45 -43.49
N LYS A 2 68.50 -8.78 -42.46
CA LYS A 2 67.78 -7.49 -42.37
C LYS A 2 66.60 -7.37 -43.35
N TYR A 3 65.45 -7.91 -42.92
CA TYR A 3 64.06 -7.53 -43.26
C TYR A 3 63.24 -7.94 -42.01
N PHE A 4 62.75 -7.10 -41.08
CA PHE A 4 61.95 -5.87 -41.08
C PHE A 4 60.46 -6.06 -41.42
N LEU A 5 59.65 -6.30 -40.36
CA LEU A 5 58.21 -5.99 -40.08
C LEU A 5 57.10 -6.39 -41.11
N PRO A 6 55.81 -6.57 -40.72
CA PRO A 6 55.21 -6.25 -39.42
C PRO A 6 54.26 -7.27 -38.76
N PHE A 7 54.12 -7.02 -37.46
CA PHE A 7 53.19 -7.62 -36.51
C PHE A 7 51.78 -7.05 -36.76
N LEU A 8 50.86 -7.88 -37.24
CA LEU A 8 49.45 -7.51 -37.37
C LEU A 8 48.78 -7.72 -36.01
N LEU A 9 48.49 -6.60 -35.33
CA LEU A 9 47.76 -6.55 -34.08
C LEU A 9 46.28 -6.86 -34.35
N LEU A 10 45.84 -8.10 -34.12
CA LEU A 10 44.43 -8.47 -34.16
C LEU A 10 43.82 -8.20 -32.78
N ALA A 11 43.29 -6.98 -32.61
CA ALA A 11 42.44 -6.66 -31.47
C ALA A 11 41.12 -7.43 -31.62
N LEU A 12 40.97 -8.53 -30.88
CA LEU A 12 39.67 -9.14 -30.64
C LEU A 12 38.90 -8.20 -29.72
N PHE A 13 37.96 -7.48 -30.31
CA PHE A 13 36.91 -6.78 -29.58
C PHE A 13 36.16 -7.82 -28.75
N LEU A 14 36.28 -7.72 -27.43
CA LEU A 14 35.27 -8.20 -26.49
C LEU A 14 34.00 -7.43 -26.82
N GLY A 15 33.12 -8.05 -27.61
CA GLY A 15 31.72 -7.63 -27.67
C GLY A 15 31.13 -7.90 -26.29
N CYS A 16 30.81 -6.84 -25.55
CA CYS A 16 29.77 -6.93 -24.55
C CYS A 16 28.48 -7.23 -25.31
N ASP A 17 27.85 -8.37 -25.02
CA ASP A 17 26.42 -8.49 -25.27
C ASP A 17 25.75 -7.32 -24.54
N GLU A 18 24.95 -6.56 -25.29
CA GLU A 18 24.04 -5.57 -24.73
C GLU A 18 23.21 -6.32 -23.69
N THR A 19 23.39 -5.94 -22.43
CA THR A 19 22.52 -6.39 -21.36
C THR A 19 21.11 -5.98 -21.73
N ASP A 20 20.21 -6.96 -21.79
CA ASP A 20 18.77 -6.76 -21.86
C ASP A 20 18.35 -5.70 -20.84
N ASP A 21 18.17 -4.45 -21.28
CA ASP A 21 17.47 -3.38 -20.55
C ASP A 21 15.97 -3.68 -20.56
N ASN A 22 15.61 -4.81 -19.97
CA ASN A 22 14.25 -5.02 -19.48
C ASN A 22 14.24 -4.38 -18.09
N PRO A 23 13.42 -3.34 -17.81
CA PRO A 23 13.37 -2.75 -16.48
C PRO A 23 12.95 -3.84 -15.50
N SER A 24 13.93 -4.38 -14.79
CA SER A 24 13.73 -5.40 -13.78
C SER A 24 12.72 -4.87 -12.79
N SER A 25 11.59 -5.58 -12.67
CA SER A 25 10.54 -5.30 -11.70
C SER A 25 11.16 -5.10 -10.31
N LYS A 26 11.28 -3.84 -9.87
CA LYS A 26 11.89 -3.51 -8.57
C LYS A 26 10.81 -3.61 -7.50
N ILE A 27 10.70 -4.80 -6.92
CA ILE A 27 9.76 -5.08 -5.83
C ILE A 27 10.48 -4.75 -4.53
N CYS A 28 9.89 -3.90 -3.70
CA CYS A 28 10.46 -3.60 -2.39
C CYS A 28 10.22 -4.75 -1.39
N SER A 29 10.67 -4.59 -0.14
CA SER A 29 10.42 -5.53 0.96
C SER A 29 8.94 -5.90 1.13
N THR A 30 8.68 -7.14 1.58
CA THR A 30 7.34 -7.60 1.98
C THR A 30 6.78 -6.89 3.21
N ASP A 31 7.66 -6.34 4.04
CA ASP A 31 7.35 -5.48 5.19
C ASP A 31 8.15 -4.17 5.05
N PRO A 32 7.63 -3.17 4.32
CA PRO A 32 8.38 -1.97 3.99
C PRO A 32 8.72 -1.12 5.22
N LEU A 33 7.79 -1.01 6.17
CA LEU A 33 7.99 -0.19 7.36
C LEU A 33 9.05 -0.78 8.30
N GLU A 34 9.25 -2.10 8.28
CA GLU A 34 10.25 -2.79 9.11
C GLU A 34 11.60 -3.00 8.40
N ASN A 35 11.68 -2.86 7.08
CA ASN A 35 12.89 -3.22 6.32
C ASN A 35 13.44 -2.10 5.43
N ILE A 36 12.72 -0.99 5.26
CA ILE A 36 13.20 0.18 4.50
C ILE A 36 13.56 1.29 5.49
N GLU A 37 14.85 1.59 5.58
CA GLU A 37 15.39 2.46 6.62
C GLU A 37 14.77 3.86 6.60
N TRP A 38 14.64 4.48 5.42
CA TRP A 38 14.10 5.84 5.33
C TRP A 38 12.60 5.91 5.68
N LEU A 39 11.84 4.82 5.53
CA LEU A 39 10.45 4.76 5.97
C LEU A 39 10.38 4.69 7.50
N LYS A 40 11.29 3.94 8.15
CA LYS A 40 11.41 3.93 9.61
C LYS A 40 11.78 5.29 10.17
N GLU A 41 12.76 5.95 9.56
CA GLU A 41 13.19 7.29 9.97
C GLU A 41 12.03 8.28 9.90
N LEU A 42 11.18 8.18 8.87
CA LEU A 42 10.00 9.02 8.73
C LEU A 42 9.00 8.80 9.88
N LEU A 43 8.73 7.54 10.23
CA LEU A 43 7.84 7.18 11.35
C LEU A 43 8.42 7.52 12.73
N ASN A 44 9.74 7.54 12.86
CA ASN A 44 10.42 7.90 14.11
C ASN A 44 10.67 9.41 14.23
N SER A 45 10.27 10.21 13.24
CA SER A 45 10.44 11.66 13.28
C SER A 45 9.43 12.31 14.22
N ALA A 46 9.78 13.46 14.81
CA ALA A 46 8.96 14.13 15.83
C ALA A 46 7.64 14.73 15.31
N ASN A 47 7.37 14.65 14.00
CA ASN A 47 6.17 15.21 13.38
C ASN A 47 5.58 14.23 12.38
N THR A 48 4.98 13.16 12.89
CA THR A 48 4.14 12.25 12.12
C THR A 48 2.70 12.74 12.02
N ASN A 49 2.38 13.89 12.62
CA ASN A 49 1.04 14.46 12.55
C ASN A 49 0.62 14.60 11.10
N ASP A 50 -0.53 14.03 10.76
CA ASP A 50 -1.12 14.05 9.41
C ASP A 50 -0.25 13.35 8.32
N LEU A 51 0.66 12.45 8.73
CA LEU A 51 1.45 11.64 7.80
C LEU A 51 0.65 10.41 7.33
N GLU A 52 0.57 10.24 6.01
CA GLU A 52 0.13 9.03 5.34
C GLU A 52 1.26 8.49 4.45
N ILE A 53 1.55 7.20 4.60
CA ILE A 53 2.48 6.45 3.76
C ILE A 53 1.66 5.43 2.99
N THR A 54 1.59 5.56 1.67
CA THR A 54 0.82 4.67 0.81
C THR A 54 1.70 4.02 -0.23
N GLN A 55 1.72 2.69 -0.25
CA GLN A 55 2.43 1.88 -1.25
C GLN A 55 1.56 1.67 -2.49
N TYR A 56 2.18 1.68 -3.67
CA TYR A 56 1.59 1.33 -4.94
C TYR A 56 2.54 0.44 -5.76
N ASP A 57 2.00 -0.28 -6.74
CA ASP A 57 2.75 -0.76 -7.89
C ASP A 57 2.51 0.21 -9.05
N TYR A 58 3.57 0.84 -9.56
CA TYR A 58 3.51 1.83 -10.63
C TYR A 58 4.64 1.55 -11.62
N LYS A 59 4.35 1.49 -12.92
CA LYS A 59 5.35 1.17 -13.98
C LYS A 59 6.21 -0.07 -13.66
N LYS A 60 5.57 -1.12 -13.12
CA LYS A 60 6.18 -2.41 -12.71
C LYS A 60 7.22 -2.31 -11.58
N GLN A 61 7.20 -1.23 -10.80
CA GLN A 61 8.02 -1.10 -9.58
C GLN A 61 7.13 -0.76 -8.38
N THR A 62 7.57 -1.15 -7.20
CA THR A 62 6.94 -0.70 -5.95
C THR A 62 7.38 0.73 -5.66
N VAL A 63 6.41 1.60 -5.36
CA VAL A 63 6.63 3.00 -5.00
C VAL A 63 5.85 3.37 -3.74
N PHE A 64 6.27 4.45 -3.07
CA PHE A 64 5.68 4.96 -1.85
C PHE A 64 5.31 6.42 -2.01
N SER A 65 4.01 6.72 -1.96
CA SER A 65 3.47 8.06 -1.84
C SER A 65 3.57 8.50 -0.39
N ILE A 66 4.22 9.64 -0.16
CA ILE A 66 4.36 10.28 1.14
C ILE A 66 3.52 11.54 1.13
N ASN A 67 2.44 11.52 1.92
CA ASN A 67 1.60 12.67 2.17
C ASN A 67 1.80 13.11 3.62
N ASN A 68 2.53 14.20 3.83
CA ASN A 68 2.86 14.74 5.15
C ASN A 68 1.81 15.73 5.71
N CYS A 69 0.64 15.83 5.06
CA CYS A 69 -0.46 16.70 5.49
C CYS A 69 -1.76 16.23 4.83
N ILE A 70 -2.50 15.36 5.51
CA ILE A 70 -3.83 14.90 5.10
C ILE A 70 -4.79 16.10 5.03
N ASP A 71 -5.51 16.22 3.91
CA ASP A 71 -6.54 17.26 3.67
C ASP A 71 -6.04 18.72 3.69
N CYS A 72 -4.76 18.93 3.38
CA CYS A 72 -4.13 20.24 3.28
C CYS A 72 -4.03 20.73 1.83
N ALA A 73 -4.65 21.87 1.51
CA ALA A 73 -4.76 22.40 0.15
C ALA A 73 -3.40 22.64 -0.56
N ASP A 74 -2.40 23.14 0.17
CA ASP A 74 -1.08 23.47 -0.37
C ASP A 74 -0.05 22.35 -0.19
N ASN A 75 -0.48 21.14 0.18
CA ASN A 75 0.47 20.07 0.45
C ASN A 75 1.09 19.50 -0.81
N LEU A 76 2.39 19.19 -0.74
CA LEU A 76 3.13 18.53 -1.79
C LEU A 76 3.28 17.04 -1.47
N ILE A 77 2.56 16.20 -2.21
CA ILE A 77 2.70 14.75 -2.13
C ILE A 77 3.90 14.35 -2.98
N THR A 78 4.81 13.55 -2.41
CA THR A 78 5.97 13.04 -3.14
C THR A 78 5.96 11.52 -3.19
N VAL A 79 6.16 10.96 -4.38
CA VAL A 79 6.28 9.51 -4.59
C VAL A 79 7.75 9.14 -4.74
N TYR A 80 8.19 8.15 -3.97
CA TYR A 80 9.56 7.63 -3.97
C TYR A 80 9.61 6.17 -4.42
N ASP A 81 10.73 5.74 -4.98
CA ASP A 81 11.05 4.32 -5.12
C ASP A 81 11.61 3.71 -3.81
N CYS A 82 12.01 2.44 -3.85
CA CYS A 82 12.59 1.77 -2.67
C CYS A 82 13.85 2.47 -2.11
N ASP A 83 14.61 3.18 -2.94
CA ASP A 83 15.90 3.80 -2.57
C ASP A 83 15.74 5.29 -2.22
N LYS A 84 14.51 5.78 -2.07
CA LYS A 84 14.19 7.19 -1.82
C LYS A 84 14.52 8.10 -3.01
N ASN A 85 14.62 7.56 -4.23
CA ASN A 85 14.66 8.39 -5.43
C ASN A 85 13.25 8.93 -5.68
N LYS A 86 13.15 10.24 -5.92
CA LYS A 86 11.88 10.89 -6.23
C LYS A 86 11.41 10.48 -7.63
N ILE A 87 10.17 10.00 -7.72
CA ILE A 87 9.53 9.53 -8.96
C ILE A 87 8.44 10.50 -9.42
N CYS A 88 7.56 10.94 -8.52
CA CYS A 88 6.46 11.85 -8.83
C CYS A 88 6.26 12.91 -7.73
N GLU A 89 5.62 14.01 -8.11
CA GLU A 89 5.21 15.11 -7.25
C GLU A 89 3.81 15.59 -7.66
N PHE A 90 2.94 15.77 -6.68
CA PHE A 90 1.56 16.21 -6.86
C PHE A 90 1.21 17.33 -5.87
N GLY A 91 0.53 18.37 -6.36
CA GLY A 91 0.07 19.47 -5.53
C GLY A 91 1.17 20.49 -5.21
N GLY A 92 1.21 20.95 -3.97
CA GLY A 92 2.00 22.09 -3.55
C GLY A 92 1.45 23.42 -4.07
N ILE A 93 1.99 24.53 -3.56
CA ILE A 93 1.61 25.90 -4.00
C ILE A 93 1.79 26.14 -5.51
N ALA A 94 2.64 25.34 -6.16
CA ALA A 94 2.89 25.40 -7.60
C ALA A 94 1.93 24.52 -8.44
N GLY A 95 1.08 23.71 -7.81
CA GLY A 95 0.16 22.81 -8.51
C GLY A 95 0.88 21.78 -9.38
N LEU A 96 1.95 21.17 -8.85
CA LEU A 96 2.75 20.20 -9.56
C LEU A 96 1.93 18.94 -9.92
N ASN A 97 2.19 18.40 -11.10
CA ASN A 97 1.79 17.06 -11.51
C ASN A 97 2.86 16.51 -12.46
N THR A 98 3.86 15.84 -11.91
CA THR A 98 5.00 15.33 -12.69
C THR A 98 4.76 13.93 -13.28
N CYS A 99 3.67 13.27 -12.89
CA CYS A 99 3.25 11.97 -13.41
C CYS A 99 1.73 11.96 -13.72
N PRO A 100 1.30 12.53 -14.85
CA PRO A 100 -0.13 12.67 -15.18
C PRO A 100 -0.88 11.35 -15.35
N ASP A 101 -0.17 10.25 -15.53
CA ASP A 101 -0.64 8.88 -15.70
C ASP A 101 -0.77 8.10 -14.38
N PHE A 102 -0.29 8.66 -13.26
CA PHE A 102 -0.20 7.94 -11.98
C PHE A 102 -1.54 7.40 -11.50
N ASP A 103 -2.60 8.21 -11.51
CA ASP A 103 -3.93 7.81 -11.05
C ASP A 103 -4.53 6.66 -11.88
N THR A 104 -4.10 6.52 -13.14
CA THR A 104 -4.60 5.47 -14.04
C THR A 104 -3.72 4.22 -14.09
N GLU A 105 -2.42 4.35 -13.83
CA GLU A 105 -1.46 3.26 -13.94
C GLU A 105 -1.03 2.67 -12.58
N ALA A 106 -1.13 3.44 -11.50
CA ALA A 106 -0.80 2.96 -10.17
C ALA A 106 -1.89 2.02 -9.67
N ILE A 107 -1.50 0.81 -9.28
CA ILE A 107 -2.39 -0.24 -8.79
C ILE A 107 -1.94 -0.75 -7.43
N ASN A 108 -2.76 -1.61 -6.82
CA ASN A 108 -2.46 -2.25 -5.53
C ASN A 108 -2.17 -1.23 -4.41
N LYS A 109 -2.96 -0.13 -4.36
CA LYS A 109 -2.89 0.90 -3.32
C LYS A 109 -3.00 0.25 -1.95
N LYS A 110 -1.96 0.42 -1.13
CA LYS A 110 -1.88 -0.11 0.23
C LYS A 110 -1.43 1.01 1.17
N VAL A 111 -2.34 1.51 2.00
CA VAL A 111 -1.98 2.44 3.08
C VAL A 111 -1.18 1.67 4.13
N LEU A 112 0.10 2.01 4.28
CA LEU A 112 1.03 1.38 5.21
C LEU A 112 0.96 2.03 6.59
N TYR A 113 0.83 3.35 6.62
CA TYR A 113 0.74 4.15 7.83
C TYR A 113 -0.15 5.36 7.59
N THR A 114 -0.84 5.78 8.65
CA THR A 114 -1.74 6.94 8.71
C THR A 114 -1.78 7.38 10.16
N ASP A 115 -1.67 8.68 10.42
CA ASP A 115 -1.76 9.23 11.78
C ASP A 115 -3.21 9.38 12.28
N ARG A 116 -4.19 8.84 11.53
CA ARG A 116 -5.62 8.83 11.94
C ARG A 116 -5.94 7.94 13.15
N ASN A 117 -4.94 7.52 13.95
CA ASN A 117 -5.06 6.70 15.16
C ASN A 117 -5.72 5.31 14.95
N CYS A 118 -5.69 4.75 13.75
CA CYS A 118 -6.05 3.34 13.52
C CYS A 118 -4.80 2.45 13.57
N ASP A 119 -4.96 1.14 13.82
CA ASP A 119 -3.82 0.20 13.88
C ASP A 119 -3.20 -0.04 12.50
N LYS A 120 -3.99 0.02 11.42
CA LYS A 120 -3.54 -0.24 10.04
C LYS A 120 -4.43 0.45 9.01
N GLY A 121 -3.97 0.57 7.76
CA GLY A 121 -4.78 1.04 6.64
C GLY A 121 -5.51 -0.08 5.87
N THR A 122 -6.56 0.30 5.15
CA THR A 122 -7.26 -0.57 4.20
C THR A 122 -6.53 -0.62 2.85
N ILE A 123 -6.47 -1.80 2.22
CA ILE A 123 -5.83 -2.02 0.91
C ILE A 123 -6.90 -2.02 -0.19
N ILE A 124 -6.69 -1.31 -1.29
CA ILE A 124 -7.58 -1.35 -2.47
C ILE A 124 -6.86 -2.14 -3.56
N SER A 125 -7.32 -3.37 -3.82
CA SER A 125 -6.70 -4.24 -4.82
C SER A 125 -7.60 -5.41 -5.21
N SER A 126 -8.17 -5.36 -6.42
CA SER A 126 -8.94 -6.48 -6.99
C SER A 126 -8.13 -7.79 -7.02
N LYS A 127 -6.83 -7.70 -7.32
CA LYS A 127 -5.92 -8.85 -7.37
C LYS A 127 -5.78 -9.51 -5.99
N LEU A 128 -5.48 -8.72 -4.97
CA LEU A 128 -5.30 -9.23 -3.60
C LEU A 128 -6.62 -9.72 -3.04
N TYR A 129 -7.72 -9.01 -3.29
CA TYR A 129 -9.06 -9.41 -2.88
C TYR A 129 -9.42 -10.81 -3.38
N LYS A 130 -9.15 -11.11 -4.66
CA LYS A 130 -9.40 -12.44 -5.26
C LYS A 130 -8.47 -13.53 -4.73
N ALA A 131 -7.24 -13.18 -4.36
CA ALA A 131 -6.23 -14.12 -3.88
C ALA A 131 -6.44 -14.56 -2.42
N LEU A 132 -7.03 -13.69 -1.59
CA LEU A 132 -7.22 -13.94 -0.17
C LEU A 132 -8.53 -14.69 0.14
N LYS A 133 -8.50 -15.45 1.24
CA LYS A 133 -9.67 -16.08 1.84
C LYS A 133 -10.20 -15.19 2.97
N SER A 134 -11.53 -15.06 3.04
CA SER A 134 -12.21 -14.34 4.12
C SER A 134 -12.07 -15.10 5.45
N SER A 135 -11.82 -14.37 6.53
CA SER A 135 -11.84 -14.91 7.89
C SER A 135 -13.14 -14.57 8.61
N PRO A 136 -13.63 -15.43 9.53
CA PRO A 136 -14.83 -15.13 10.31
C PRO A 136 -14.65 -13.89 11.19
N ILE A 137 -15.69 -13.07 11.27
CA ILE A 137 -15.73 -11.86 12.09
C ILE A 137 -16.75 -12.04 13.22
N THR A 138 -16.36 -11.64 14.44
CA THR A 138 -17.25 -11.66 15.62
C THR A 138 -18.11 -10.40 15.69
N SER A 139 -17.50 -9.22 15.54
CA SER A 139 -18.21 -7.94 15.53
C SER A 139 -17.43 -6.89 14.75
N VAL A 140 -18.15 -5.85 14.33
CA VAL A 140 -17.59 -4.69 13.64
C VAL A 140 -18.20 -3.42 14.21
N GLU A 141 -17.37 -2.42 14.48
CA GLU A 141 -17.76 -1.11 15.01
C GLU A 141 -16.98 0.00 14.29
N ILE A 142 -17.63 1.12 13.97
CA ILE A 142 -16.96 2.29 13.38
C ILE A 142 -16.79 3.33 14.48
N ASN A 143 -15.55 3.76 14.68
CA ASN A 143 -15.20 4.93 15.49
C ASN A 143 -14.49 5.91 14.57
N ASP A 144 -15.15 7.01 14.24
CA ASP A 144 -14.68 8.00 13.26
C ASP A 144 -14.31 7.34 11.91
N ASN A 145 -13.05 7.46 11.48
CA ASN A 145 -12.53 6.86 10.25
C ASN A 145 -11.92 5.46 10.47
N CYS A 146 -12.05 4.87 11.66
CA CYS A 146 -11.51 3.56 12.00
C CYS A 146 -12.60 2.48 12.08
N LEU A 147 -12.46 1.45 11.25
CA LEU A 147 -13.25 0.21 11.31
C LEU A 147 -12.62 -0.78 12.30
N ASN A 148 -13.22 -0.92 13.47
CA ASN A 148 -12.81 -1.89 14.49
C ASN A 148 -13.42 -3.25 14.16
N ILE A 149 -12.58 -4.26 13.97
CA ILE A 149 -13.01 -5.63 13.72
C ILE A 149 -12.57 -6.48 14.90
N THR A 150 -13.52 -7.20 15.51
CA THR A 150 -13.25 -8.21 16.54
C THR A 150 -13.36 -9.60 15.92
N PHE A 151 -12.38 -10.45 16.19
CA PHE A 151 -12.22 -11.76 15.54
C PHE A 151 -11.45 -12.72 16.46
N SER A 152 -11.40 -14.00 16.06
CA SER A 152 -10.61 -15.02 16.75
C SER A 152 -9.29 -15.27 16.02
N ILE A 153 -8.18 -15.22 16.76
CA ILE A 153 -6.85 -15.60 16.28
C ILE A 153 -6.24 -16.65 17.20
N LEU A 154 -5.18 -17.28 16.71
CA LEU A 154 -4.33 -18.09 17.54
C LEU A 154 -3.43 -17.17 18.39
N SER A 155 -3.17 -17.55 19.65
CA SER A 155 -2.40 -16.72 20.60
C SER A 155 -0.95 -16.39 20.18
N THR A 156 -0.43 -17.01 19.12
CA THR A 156 0.89 -16.74 18.56
C THR A 156 0.87 -15.78 17.37
N GLN A 157 -0.33 -15.43 16.89
CA GLN A 157 -0.50 -14.44 15.81
C GLN A 157 -0.53 -13.04 16.40
N ASP A 158 0.04 -12.10 15.66
CA ASP A 158 -0.02 -10.69 15.97
C ASP A 158 -1.28 -10.09 15.33
N LYS A 159 -2.15 -9.54 16.18
CA LYS A 159 -3.45 -9.00 15.76
C LYS A 159 -3.36 -7.80 14.80
N ILE A 160 -2.19 -7.17 14.65
CA ILE A 160 -1.94 -6.02 13.76
C ILE A 160 -1.20 -6.51 12.50
N LYS A 161 -0.13 -7.29 12.67
CA LYS A 161 0.73 -7.72 11.55
C LYS A 161 0.09 -8.83 10.70
N ASP A 162 -0.57 -9.79 11.33
CA ASP A 162 -1.07 -11.00 10.67
C ASP A 162 -2.49 -10.86 10.09
N VAL A 163 -3.04 -9.65 10.06
CA VAL A 163 -4.38 -9.39 9.51
C VAL A 163 -4.36 -8.33 8.42
N THR A 164 -5.33 -8.39 7.53
CA THR A 164 -5.50 -7.39 6.47
C THR A 164 -6.96 -7.18 6.15
N LEU A 165 -7.29 -5.95 5.77
CA LEU A 165 -8.58 -5.57 5.20
C LEU A 165 -8.36 -5.11 3.77
N VAL A 166 -9.08 -5.71 2.82
CA VAL A 166 -8.89 -5.48 1.39
C VAL A 166 -10.22 -5.16 0.73
N ASP A 167 -10.29 -4.04 0.01
CA ASP A 167 -11.37 -3.68 -0.88
C ASP A 167 -11.20 -4.32 -2.25
N ALA A 168 -12.32 -4.71 -2.85
CA ALA A 168 -12.39 -5.38 -4.14
C ALA A 168 -11.96 -4.48 -5.31
N ASP A 169 -11.84 -3.16 -5.11
CA ASP A 169 -11.62 -2.17 -6.16
C ASP A 169 -12.73 -2.22 -7.22
N GLU A 170 -13.96 -2.40 -6.74
CA GLU A 170 -15.16 -2.47 -7.55
C GLU A 170 -16.18 -1.49 -6.98
N ILE A 171 -16.47 -0.43 -7.73
CA ILE A 171 -17.53 0.51 -7.40
C ILE A 171 -18.84 -0.09 -7.93
N LEU A 172 -19.73 -0.48 -7.02
CA LEU A 172 -21.07 -0.92 -7.39
C LEU A 172 -21.93 0.31 -7.70
N GLU A 173 -22.60 0.30 -8.86
CA GLU A 173 -23.54 1.35 -9.29
C GLU A 173 -24.81 1.34 -8.41
N SER A 174 -24.69 1.84 -7.18
CA SER A 174 -25.79 2.05 -6.25
C SER A 174 -25.70 3.43 -5.60
N ASP A 175 -26.81 3.89 -5.02
CA ASP A 175 -26.85 5.13 -4.23
C ASP A 175 -27.46 4.82 -2.84
N PRO A 176 -26.67 4.90 -1.75
CA PRO A 176 -25.23 5.18 -1.70
C PRO A 176 -24.36 4.11 -2.39
N ILE A 177 -23.14 4.49 -2.78
CA ILE A 177 -22.16 3.56 -3.38
C ILE A 177 -21.86 2.42 -2.41
N GLN A 178 -21.74 1.21 -2.96
CA GLN A 178 -21.38 0.02 -2.20
C GLN A 178 -19.95 -0.42 -2.49
N ARG A 179 -19.23 -0.77 -1.42
CA ARG A 179 -17.89 -1.36 -1.44
C ARG A 179 -17.93 -2.79 -0.93
N ARG A 180 -17.03 -3.63 -1.44
CA ARG A 180 -16.89 -5.03 -1.03
C ARG A 180 -15.53 -5.22 -0.38
N LEU A 181 -15.54 -5.54 0.90
CA LEU A 181 -14.36 -5.71 1.73
C LEU A 181 -14.16 -7.18 2.08
N LYS A 182 -12.90 -7.56 2.26
CA LYS A 182 -12.49 -8.89 2.73
C LYS A 182 -11.48 -8.72 3.86
N PHE A 183 -11.87 -9.22 5.02
CA PHE A 183 -10.97 -9.37 6.15
C PHE A 183 -10.27 -10.74 6.07
N SER A 184 -8.96 -10.78 6.25
CA SER A 184 -8.19 -12.02 6.16
C SER A 184 -7.12 -12.07 7.25
N ILE A 185 -7.05 -13.22 7.91
CA ILE A 185 -6.01 -13.56 8.89
C ILE A 185 -5.00 -14.48 8.20
N LYS A 186 -3.72 -14.12 8.25
CA LYS A 186 -2.60 -14.95 7.79
C LYS A 186 -2.47 -16.16 8.72
N GLU A 187 -2.86 -17.32 8.24
CA GLU A 187 -2.81 -18.56 9.03
C GLU A 187 -1.37 -18.91 9.47
N ASN A 188 -1.23 -19.28 10.74
CA ASN A 188 -0.03 -19.89 11.30
C ASN A 188 -0.39 -21.33 11.72
N LEU A 189 0.26 -22.34 11.12
CA LEU A 189 -0.09 -23.76 11.27
C LEU A 189 0.39 -24.40 12.58
N THR A 190 0.83 -23.60 13.55
CA THR A 190 1.07 -24.10 14.90
C THR A 190 -0.28 -24.43 15.56
N LYS A 191 -0.30 -25.18 16.67
CA LYS A 191 -1.54 -25.43 17.45
C LYS A 191 -1.60 -24.58 18.73
N PRO A 192 -1.91 -23.27 18.68
CA PRO A 192 -2.15 -22.48 19.88
C PRO A 192 -3.59 -22.59 20.36
N THR A 193 -3.82 -21.97 21.51
CA THR A 193 -5.16 -21.63 22.01
C THR A 193 -5.72 -20.48 21.18
N SER A 194 -6.99 -20.58 20.77
CA SER A 194 -7.70 -19.46 20.13
C SER A 194 -8.02 -18.39 21.18
N VAL A 195 -7.80 -17.13 20.84
CA VAL A 195 -8.09 -15.95 21.67
C VAL A 195 -8.89 -14.94 20.85
N SER A 196 -9.72 -14.14 21.53
CA SER A 196 -10.40 -13.01 20.90
C SER A 196 -9.45 -11.82 20.81
N ALA A 197 -9.45 -11.13 19.67
CA ALA A 197 -8.67 -9.93 19.45
C ALA A 197 -9.49 -8.88 18.70
N THR A 198 -9.11 -7.62 18.84
CA THR A 198 -9.67 -6.48 18.11
C THR A 198 -8.53 -5.66 17.52
N THR A 199 -8.70 -5.27 16.25
CA THR A 199 -7.84 -4.31 15.57
C THR A 199 -8.68 -3.30 14.79
N SER A 200 -8.10 -2.14 14.50
CA SER A 200 -8.76 -1.06 13.76
C SER A 200 -8.11 -0.82 12.39
N PHE A 201 -8.93 -0.56 11.37
CA PHE A 201 -8.49 -0.22 10.03
C PHE A 201 -8.95 1.17 9.61
N ASP A 202 -8.05 2.00 9.11
CA ASP A 202 -8.41 3.26 8.46
C ASP A 202 -9.15 2.96 7.15
N ILE A 203 -10.40 3.43 7.07
CA ILE A 203 -11.31 3.27 5.94
C ILE A 203 -11.60 4.60 5.22
N SER A 204 -10.92 5.68 5.58
CA SER A 204 -11.07 7.00 4.93
C SER A 204 -10.74 6.97 3.43
N ASN A 205 -9.84 6.08 3.01
CA ASN A 205 -9.48 5.92 1.60
C ASN A 205 -10.58 5.26 0.74
N LEU A 206 -11.69 4.83 1.34
CA LEU A 206 -12.81 4.17 0.64
C LEU A 206 -13.89 5.17 0.18
N ALA A 207 -13.86 6.39 0.70
CA ALA A 207 -14.87 7.42 0.47
C ALA A 207 -14.25 8.83 0.40
N GLU A 208 -14.87 9.72 -0.35
CA GLU A 208 -14.54 11.15 -0.30
C GLU A 208 -15.06 11.81 0.99
N GLU A 209 -14.48 12.94 1.39
CA GLU A 209 -14.92 13.65 2.60
C GLU A 209 -16.42 13.97 2.55
N GLY A 210 -17.15 13.59 3.61
CA GLY A 210 -18.61 13.76 3.69
C GLY A 210 -19.43 12.76 2.86
N GLU A 211 -18.79 11.94 2.03
CA GLU A 211 -19.47 10.89 1.27
C GLU A 211 -19.93 9.78 2.21
N THR A 212 -21.12 9.23 1.91
CA THR A 212 -21.66 8.07 2.60
C THR A 212 -21.66 6.85 1.68
N ILE A 213 -21.04 5.77 2.14
CA ILE A 213 -20.95 4.49 1.43
C ILE A 213 -21.49 3.35 2.30
N ILE A 214 -21.76 2.21 1.66
CA ILE A 214 -22.14 0.95 2.32
C ILE A 214 -21.01 -0.06 2.18
N LEU A 215 -20.52 -0.54 3.31
CA LEU A 215 -19.46 -1.55 3.40
C LEU A 215 -20.07 -2.94 3.54
N ASN A 216 -19.76 -3.82 2.60
CA ASN A 216 -20.11 -5.23 2.64
C ASN A 216 -18.85 -6.05 2.94
N ILE A 217 -18.71 -6.57 4.16
CA ILE A 217 -17.50 -7.29 4.58
C ILE A 217 -17.75 -8.80 4.51
N GLU A 218 -17.00 -9.52 3.66
CA GLU A 218 -17.06 -10.98 3.63
C GLU A 218 -16.70 -11.58 5.00
N GLY A 219 -17.52 -12.50 5.49
CA GLY A 219 -17.39 -13.07 6.83
C GLY A 219 -18.15 -12.31 7.93
N PHE A 220 -18.86 -11.23 7.57
CA PHE A 220 -19.80 -10.52 8.44
C PHE A 220 -21.16 -10.38 7.76
N ASN A 221 -22.24 -10.75 8.44
CA ASN A 221 -23.56 -10.93 7.81
C ASN A 221 -24.35 -9.63 7.62
N THR A 222 -23.82 -8.50 8.09
CA THR A 222 -24.53 -7.23 8.12
C THR A 222 -23.74 -6.16 7.37
N SER A 223 -24.36 -5.48 6.42
CA SER A 223 -23.77 -4.32 5.76
C SER A 223 -23.68 -3.14 6.72
N ILE A 224 -22.62 -2.34 6.61
CA ILE A 224 -22.35 -1.22 7.51
C ILE A 224 -22.42 0.09 6.73
N LYS A 225 -23.14 1.07 7.25
CA LYS A 225 -23.16 2.42 6.69
C LYS A 225 -22.02 3.24 7.28
N TYR A 226 -21.20 3.84 6.42
CA TYR A 226 -20.06 4.66 6.80
C TYR A 226 -20.16 6.02 6.10
N THR A 227 -19.90 7.10 6.85
CA THR A 227 -19.75 8.45 6.33
C THR A 227 -18.35 8.92 6.69
N ARG A 228 -17.52 9.30 5.71
CA ARG A 228 -16.17 9.79 6.00
C ARG A 228 -16.26 11.11 6.75
N VAL A 229 -15.64 11.15 7.92
CA VAL A 229 -15.43 12.38 8.69
C VAL A 229 -14.09 13.01 8.29
N PRO A 230 -13.91 14.32 8.51
CA PRO A 230 -12.62 14.99 8.31
C PRO A 230 -11.49 14.25 9.06
#